data_AF-H3GLM3-F1
#
_entry.id   AF-H3GLM3-F1
#
_cell.length_a   1.000
_cell.length_b   1.000
_cell.length_c   1.000
_cell.angle_alpha   90.00
_cell.angle_beta   90.00
_cell.angle_gamma   90.00
#
_symmetry.space_group_name_H-M   'P 1'
#
loop_
_entity.id
_entity.type
_entity.pdbx_description
1 polymer ?
#
loop_
_entity_poly.entity_id
_entity_poly.type
_entity_poly.pdbx_seq_one_letter_code
_entity_poly.pdbx_strand_id
1 'polypeptide(L)'
;MSGASLSAAVAIRVPLGTDTHLGQRRHVRLIQEYLQSHYLDSMVALATALKGLPNVAGYGTMNEPSAGFVGVKDLTKSVGMFQNGFAPSALQGMALGEGIAQEVDVWGSGLMAFVRGKPSRVESVDPQGVRAWREGFGCVWKEAGVWGLDAEGRPQLLQPDYFDGVDFGKDFYVPFAKTFARRLQSVVPKAMIFVEMPPVDFGDMEFPEISSEDIPNAVNAMHWYDAITLVTTTWRSYFTVDFTTGKPAFGNKALRKTHQKQLAHVASFGRKKMGNAPTLIGETGIPYNLNDARAYISGDYSAQIEAMDNTISNLESQLLSFTLWNYTADNSHGFGDLWNLEDLSISSPDSEALAVRLAGGHTRRRDDAARGLKGFARTHARKIAGVPLKSQFTMATAEYTLEFLSVDTESAAPTEIYVPYVQYPGGYRVTSSDGHCTIQKHENYDIVKYAHDTKAHKHRVIVSPRTPIGGDPRRANAPLYLALALTAVAVPLLTLYKRR
;
A
#
# COMPACT_ATOMS: atom_id res chain seq x y z
N MET A 1 -11.50 4.18 -0.21
CA MET A 1 -11.23 3.13 0.80
C MET A 1 -10.54 2.02 0.06
N SER A 2 -9.34 1.63 0.47
CA SER A 2 -8.74 0.42 -0.08
C SER A 2 -9.63 -0.76 0.33
N GLY A 3 -10.26 -1.38 -0.65
CA GLY A 3 -10.86 -2.68 -0.53
C GLY A 3 -9.71 -3.66 -0.38
N ALA A 4 -9.39 -3.98 0.88
CA ALA A 4 -8.45 -5.05 1.14
C ALA A 4 -8.91 -6.27 0.35
N SER A 5 -8.05 -6.76 -0.56
CA SER A 5 -8.29 -8.03 -1.22
C SER A 5 -8.26 -9.07 -0.11
N LEU A 6 -9.43 -9.51 0.35
CA LEU A 6 -9.57 -10.56 1.34
C LEU A 6 -9.14 -11.89 0.71
N SER A 7 -7.84 -12.08 0.58
CA SER A 7 -7.23 -13.39 0.40
C SER A 7 -7.02 -13.97 1.79
N ALA A 8 -7.94 -14.84 2.21
CA ALA A 8 -7.80 -15.54 3.49
C ALA A 8 -6.83 -16.72 3.31
N ALA A 9 -5.72 -16.70 4.04
CA ALA A 9 -4.99 -17.94 4.32
C ALA A 9 -5.89 -18.78 5.24
N VAL A 10 -6.60 -19.76 4.67
CA VAL A 10 -7.58 -20.53 5.43
C VAL A 10 -6.86 -21.39 6.48
N ALA A 11 -6.93 -20.95 7.73
CA ALA A 11 -6.53 -21.69 8.91
C ALA A 11 -7.79 -22.27 9.58
N ILE A 12 -8.32 -23.35 9.02
CA ILE A 12 -9.46 -24.08 9.61
C ILE A 12 -9.00 -25.50 9.90
N ARG A 13 -8.96 -25.89 11.18
CA ARG A 13 -8.75 -27.28 11.61
C ARG A 13 -10.08 -28.02 11.69
N VAL A 14 -10.80 -28.11 10.58
CA VAL A 14 -12.02 -28.93 10.46
C VAL A 14 -11.68 -30.17 9.62
N PRO A 15 -11.91 -31.39 10.12
CA PRO A 15 -11.78 -32.61 9.32
C PRO A 15 -12.77 -32.59 8.16
N LEU A 16 -12.35 -32.95 6.95
CA LEU A 16 -13.25 -33.19 5.82
C LEU A 16 -13.99 -34.52 6.01
N GLY A 17 -14.99 -34.53 6.91
CA GLY A 17 -15.95 -35.63 7.08
C GLY A 17 -15.36 -36.97 7.56
N THR A 18 -16.19 -37.73 8.26
CA THR A 18 -15.96 -39.16 8.50
C THR A 18 -16.83 -39.93 7.53
N ASP A 19 -16.24 -40.48 6.48
CA ASP A 19 -16.91 -41.48 5.65
C ASP A 19 -16.64 -42.87 6.25
N THR A 20 -17.56 -43.34 7.08
CA THR A 20 -17.52 -44.70 7.61
C THR A 20 -18.19 -45.66 6.63
N HIS A 21 -17.50 -45.99 5.55
CA HIS A 21 -17.72 -47.23 4.84
C HIS A 21 -16.39 -47.90 4.50
N LEU A 22 -16.26 -49.15 4.97
CA LEU A 22 -15.25 -50.15 4.58
C LEU A 22 -13.81 -49.89 5.05
N GLY A 23 -13.55 -50.01 6.37
CA GLY A 23 -12.35 -50.67 6.93
C GLY A 23 -10.94 -50.19 6.52
N GLN A 24 -10.80 -49.14 5.73
CA GLN A 24 -9.53 -48.54 5.34
C GLN A 24 -9.39 -47.20 6.07
N ARG A 25 -8.29 -47.03 6.83
CA ARG A 25 -7.88 -45.72 7.33
C ARG A 25 -7.53 -44.82 6.14
N ARG A 26 -8.52 -44.15 5.56
CA ARG A 26 -8.29 -43.04 4.63
C ARG A 26 -7.77 -41.86 5.47
N HIS A 27 -6.62 -41.30 5.08
CA HIS A 27 -6.15 -40.03 5.61
C HIS A 27 -7.22 -38.97 5.35
N VAL A 28 -7.97 -38.58 6.39
CA VAL A 28 -8.86 -37.41 6.32
C VAL A 28 -7.94 -36.20 6.23
N ARG A 29 -7.81 -35.61 5.03
CA ARG A 29 -7.11 -34.34 4.88
C ARG A 29 -7.89 -33.26 5.62
N LEU A 30 -7.19 -32.47 6.43
CA LEU A 30 -7.79 -31.29 7.06
C LEU A 30 -8.12 -30.27 5.97
N ILE A 31 -9.19 -29.48 6.13
CA ILE A 31 -9.55 -28.45 5.15
C ILE A 31 -8.40 -27.45 4.92
N GLN A 32 -7.63 -27.11 5.96
CA GLN A 32 -6.40 -26.32 5.84
C GLN A 32 -5.40 -26.96 4.85
N GLU A 33 -5.09 -28.24 5.01
CA GLU A 33 -4.17 -28.95 4.11
C GLU A 33 -4.70 -28.98 2.68
N TYR A 34 -6.01 -29.23 2.52
CA TYR A 34 -6.66 -29.25 1.21
C TYR A 34 -6.51 -27.89 0.52
N LEU A 35 -6.97 -26.80 1.13
CA LEU A 35 -6.97 -25.48 0.49
C LEU A 35 -5.55 -24.93 0.27
N GLN A 36 -4.68 -25.05 1.28
CA GLN A 36 -3.30 -24.58 1.13
C GLN A 36 -2.55 -25.38 0.06
N SER A 37 -2.69 -26.71 0.00
CA SER A 37 -2.01 -27.49 -1.04
C SER A 37 -2.47 -27.12 -2.46
N HIS A 38 -3.76 -26.89 -2.69
CA HIS A 38 -4.25 -26.48 -4.01
C HIS A 38 -3.76 -25.08 -4.41
N TYR A 39 -3.76 -24.12 -3.47
CA TYR A 39 -3.17 -22.81 -3.71
C TYR A 39 -1.69 -22.92 -4.06
N LEU A 40 -0.92 -23.65 -3.24
CA LEU A 40 0.52 -23.85 -3.47
C LEU A 40 0.80 -24.53 -4.81
N ASP A 41 0.02 -25.56 -5.18
CA ASP A 41 0.17 -26.28 -6.44
C ASP A 41 -0.16 -25.38 -7.64
N SER A 42 -1.14 -24.47 -7.53
CA SER A 42 -1.42 -23.47 -8.57
C SER A 42 -0.26 -22.48 -8.76
N MET A 43 0.38 -22.04 -7.67
CA MET A 43 1.53 -21.13 -7.72
C MET A 43 2.78 -21.81 -8.30
N VAL A 44 2.96 -23.10 -8.00
CA VAL A 44 3.99 -23.95 -8.64
C VAL A 44 3.73 -24.11 -10.14
N ALA A 45 2.47 -24.32 -10.55
CA ALA A 45 2.11 -24.41 -11.95
C ALA A 45 2.40 -23.10 -12.70
N LEU A 46 2.05 -21.95 -12.11
CA LEU A 46 2.38 -20.63 -12.64
C LEU A 46 3.90 -20.44 -12.79
N ALA A 47 4.66 -20.75 -11.74
CA ALA A 47 6.12 -20.61 -11.78
C ALA A 47 6.78 -21.54 -12.80
N THR A 48 6.21 -22.72 -13.02
CA THR A 48 6.65 -23.64 -14.07
C THR A 48 6.41 -23.06 -15.46
N ALA A 49 5.25 -22.45 -15.69
CA ALA A 49 4.90 -21.82 -16.97
C ALA A 49 5.78 -20.59 -17.27
N LEU A 50 6.17 -19.84 -16.25
CA LEU A 50 7.01 -18.64 -16.38
C LEU A 50 8.52 -18.94 -16.30
N LYS A 51 8.90 -20.20 -16.11
CA LYS A 51 10.29 -20.59 -15.91
C LYS A 51 11.15 -20.20 -17.12
N GLY A 52 12.28 -19.55 -16.84
CA GLY A 52 13.25 -19.12 -17.86
C GLY A 52 13.04 -17.69 -18.37
N LEU A 53 11.94 -17.02 -18.01
CA LEU A 53 11.75 -15.61 -18.32
C LEU A 53 12.64 -14.74 -17.42
N PRO A 54 13.59 -13.97 -17.98
CA PRO A 54 14.55 -13.20 -17.18
C PRO A 54 13.93 -11.97 -16.50
N ASN A 55 12.72 -11.58 -16.89
CA ASN A 55 11.98 -10.44 -16.36
C ASN A 55 11.05 -10.79 -15.18
N VAL A 56 11.02 -12.05 -14.74
CA VAL A 56 10.27 -12.46 -13.55
C VAL A 56 11.20 -12.40 -12.34
N ALA A 57 10.99 -11.41 -11.49
CA ALA A 57 11.86 -11.15 -10.34
C ALA A 57 11.61 -12.14 -9.18
N GLY A 58 10.36 -12.56 -8.98
CA GLY A 58 9.95 -13.41 -7.87
C GLY A 58 8.44 -13.55 -7.77
N TYR A 59 7.97 -14.07 -6.64
CA TYR A 59 6.57 -14.39 -6.39
C TYR A 59 6.15 -13.94 -4.99
N GLY A 60 4.97 -13.33 -4.86
CA GLY A 60 4.36 -13.01 -3.58
C GLY A 60 3.64 -14.21 -2.98
N THR A 61 3.72 -14.36 -1.65
CA THR A 61 3.04 -15.44 -0.92
C THR A 61 1.52 -15.31 -1.01
N MET A 62 1.01 -14.11 -0.77
CA MET A 62 -0.40 -13.72 -0.81
C MET A 62 -0.51 -12.21 -0.64
N ASN A 63 -1.45 -11.57 -1.33
CA ASN A 63 -1.77 -10.15 -1.11
C ASN A 63 -2.61 -9.99 0.16
N GLU A 64 -2.24 -9.07 1.04
CA GLU A 64 -2.97 -8.69 2.26
C GLU A 64 -3.60 -9.88 3.00
N PRO A 65 -2.79 -10.87 3.43
CA PRO A 65 -3.32 -12.06 4.08
C PRO A 65 -4.14 -11.66 5.30
N SER A 66 -5.32 -12.27 5.46
CA SER A 66 -6.19 -12.02 6.63
C SER A 66 -6.05 -13.12 7.68
N ALA A 67 -5.95 -12.72 8.95
CA ALA A 67 -5.96 -13.64 10.10
C ALA A 67 -7.35 -14.23 10.39
N GLY A 68 -8.42 -13.64 9.85
CA GLY A 68 -9.78 -14.02 10.20
C GLY A 68 -9.99 -13.94 11.72
N PHE A 69 -10.35 -15.06 12.34
CA PHE A 69 -10.54 -15.16 13.79
C PHE A 69 -9.29 -15.61 14.56
N VAL A 70 -8.19 -15.98 13.91
CA VAL A 70 -6.97 -16.46 14.58
C VAL A 70 -6.43 -15.38 15.53
N GLY A 71 -6.27 -15.73 16.82
CA GLY A 71 -5.79 -14.84 17.86
C GLY A 71 -6.86 -13.90 18.44
N VAL A 72 -8.13 -14.03 18.05
CA VAL A 72 -9.21 -13.19 18.58
C VAL A 72 -9.55 -13.60 20.02
N LYS A 73 -9.33 -12.68 20.95
CA LYS A 73 -9.55 -12.85 22.40
C LYS A 73 -10.99 -12.71 22.86
N ASP A 74 -11.81 -12.00 22.08
CA ASP A 74 -13.18 -11.63 22.45
C ASP A 74 -14.10 -11.67 21.23
N LEU A 75 -14.83 -12.78 21.10
CA LEU A 75 -15.75 -13.02 19.97
C LEU A 75 -17.03 -12.19 20.03
N THR A 76 -17.24 -11.40 21.09
CA THR A 76 -18.38 -10.49 21.22
C THR A 76 -18.11 -9.11 20.62
N LYS A 77 -16.86 -8.84 20.19
CA LYS A 77 -16.46 -7.59 19.54
C LYS A 77 -16.28 -7.75 18.05
N SER A 78 -16.44 -6.65 17.32
CA SER A 78 -16.13 -6.57 15.89
C SER A 78 -14.67 -6.95 15.65
N VAL A 79 -14.45 -7.80 14.66
CA VAL A 79 -13.12 -8.26 14.28
C VAL A 79 -12.57 -7.43 13.12
N GLY A 80 -11.25 -7.39 12.99
CA GLY A 80 -10.58 -6.60 11.98
C GLY A 80 -10.17 -5.21 12.46
N MET A 81 -9.29 -4.62 11.68
CA MET A 81 -8.50 -3.44 12.04
C MET A 81 -9.22 -2.12 11.81
N PHE A 82 -10.01 -2.06 10.74
CA PHE A 82 -10.78 -0.89 10.35
C PHE A 82 -12.25 -1.28 10.23
N GLN A 83 -13.10 -0.58 10.98
CA GLN A 83 -14.54 -0.76 10.91
C GLN A 83 -15.14 0.35 10.05
N ASN A 84 -15.88 -0.05 9.02
CA ASN A 84 -16.55 0.87 8.13
C ASN A 84 -17.83 0.22 7.60
N GLY A 85 -18.96 0.89 7.76
CA GLY A 85 -20.27 0.28 7.53
C GLY A 85 -20.60 -0.77 8.60
N PHE A 86 -21.31 -1.82 8.21
CA PHE A 86 -21.69 -2.92 9.11
C PHE A 86 -20.44 -3.66 9.61
N ALA A 87 -20.25 -3.67 10.93
CA ALA A 87 -19.11 -4.31 11.58
C ALA A 87 -19.59 -5.29 12.67
N PRO A 88 -20.15 -6.45 12.29
CA PRO A 88 -20.62 -7.42 13.25
C PRO A 88 -19.47 -7.98 14.09
N SER A 89 -19.77 -8.38 15.34
CA SER A 89 -18.88 -9.24 16.10
C SER A 89 -18.71 -10.61 15.44
N ALA A 90 -17.70 -11.38 15.88
CA ALA A 90 -17.51 -12.74 15.37
C ALA A 90 -18.77 -13.59 15.56
N LEU A 91 -19.39 -13.57 16.75
CA LEU A 91 -20.65 -14.26 17.01
C LEU A 91 -21.78 -13.76 16.10
N GLN A 92 -21.95 -12.44 15.97
CA GLN A 92 -22.99 -11.86 15.13
C GLN A 92 -22.82 -12.27 13.66
N GLY A 93 -21.60 -12.25 13.13
CA GLY A 93 -21.30 -12.71 11.78
C GLY A 93 -21.62 -14.19 11.57
N MET A 94 -21.30 -15.05 12.55
CA MET A 94 -21.65 -16.47 12.50
C MET A 94 -23.17 -16.69 12.53
N ALA A 95 -23.90 -15.97 13.40
CA ALA A 95 -25.34 -16.05 13.53
C ALA A 95 -26.09 -15.52 12.28
N LEU A 96 -25.64 -14.39 11.72
CA LEU A 96 -26.14 -13.87 10.45
C LEU A 96 -25.93 -14.87 9.30
N GLY A 97 -24.78 -15.56 9.28
CA GLY A 97 -24.52 -16.62 8.30
C GLY A 97 -25.46 -17.82 8.43
N GLU A 98 -26.06 -18.03 9.61
CA GLU A 98 -27.12 -19.01 9.89
C GLU A 98 -28.54 -18.47 9.64
N GLY A 99 -28.67 -17.25 9.11
CA GLY A 99 -29.96 -16.63 8.82
C GLY A 99 -30.66 -16.06 10.06
N ILE A 100 -29.94 -15.87 11.18
CA ILE A 100 -30.47 -15.35 12.44
C ILE A 100 -30.23 -13.85 12.50
N ALA A 101 -31.29 -13.07 12.68
CA ALA A 101 -31.22 -11.60 12.77
C ALA A 101 -30.34 -11.13 13.93
N GLN A 102 -29.57 -10.06 13.74
CA GLN A 102 -28.66 -9.48 14.73
C GLN A 102 -28.74 -7.94 14.75
N GLU A 103 -28.46 -7.35 15.91
CA GLU A 103 -28.24 -5.90 16.06
C GLU A 103 -26.77 -5.58 15.82
N VAL A 104 -26.45 -4.96 14.68
CA VAL A 104 -25.07 -4.78 14.21
C VAL A 104 -24.65 -3.32 14.32
N ASP A 105 -23.45 -3.10 14.84
CA ASP A 105 -22.81 -1.79 14.85
C ASP A 105 -22.52 -1.32 13.42
N VAL A 106 -22.90 -0.08 13.11
CA VAL A 106 -22.59 0.57 11.85
C VAL A 106 -21.61 1.71 12.07
N TRP A 107 -20.44 1.62 11.46
CA TRP A 107 -19.34 2.57 11.60
C TRP A 107 -19.30 3.57 10.46
N GLY A 108 -18.98 4.83 10.79
CA GLY A 108 -18.76 5.87 9.79
C GLY A 108 -17.34 5.82 9.22
N SER A 109 -17.16 6.36 8.02
CA SER A 109 -15.89 6.38 7.28
C SER A 109 -14.97 7.57 7.57
N GLY A 110 -15.44 8.54 8.35
CA GLY A 110 -14.73 9.80 8.56
C GLY A 110 -13.68 9.73 9.66
N LEU A 111 -12.75 10.71 9.66
CA LEU A 111 -11.74 10.89 10.71
C LEU A 111 -12.35 10.93 12.13
N MET A 112 -13.58 11.44 12.27
CA MET A 112 -14.28 11.47 13.55
C MET A 112 -14.70 10.09 14.06
N ALA A 113 -15.00 9.12 13.19
CA ALA A 113 -15.28 7.75 13.60
C ALA A 113 -14.00 7.11 14.15
N PHE A 114 -12.88 7.31 13.45
CA PHE A 114 -11.56 6.85 13.88
C PHE A 114 -11.14 7.46 15.23
N VAL A 115 -11.36 8.77 15.43
CA VAL A 115 -11.00 9.45 16.69
C VAL A 115 -11.93 9.12 17.84
N ARG A 116 -13.24 8.96 17.60
CA ARG A 116 -14.22 8.69 18.66
C ARG A 116 -14.20 7.25 19.15
N GLY A 117 -13.76 6.30 18.31
CA GLY A 117 -13.73 4.88 18.63
C GLY A 117 -15.11 4.31 19.02
N LYS A 118 -16.18 4.82 18.39
CA LYS A 118 -17.57 4.41 18.67
C LYS A 118 -18.36 4.25 17.37
N PRO A 119 -19.30 3.29 17.31
CA PRO A 119 -20.18 3.14 16.16
C PRO A 119 -21.04 4.39 15.96
N SER A 120 -21.45 4.64 14.72
CA SER A 120 -22.32 5.76 14.37
C SER A 120 -23.77 5.50 14.76
N ARG A 121 -24.20 4.23 14.67
CA ARG A 121 -25.52 3.72 15.07
C ARG A 121 -25.43 2.20 15.23
N VAL A 122 -26.49 1.62 15.78
CA VAL A 122 -26.77 0.18 15.72
C VAL A 122 -27.95 -0.01 14.77
N GLU A 123 -27.90 -1.05 13.94
CA GLU A 123 -28.95 -1.37 12.98
C GLU A 123 -29.31 -2.85 13.01
N SER A 124 -30.60 -3.15 12.95
CA SER A 124 -31.11 -4.52 12.87
C SER A 124 -30.89 -5.08 11.48
N VAL A 125 -30.11 -6.16 11.39
CA VAL A 125 -29.83 -6.87 10.15
C VAL A 125 -30.53 -8.23 10.21
N ASP A 126 -31.54 -8.40 9.37
CA ASP A 126 -32.35 -9.63 9.29
C ASP A 126 -32.17 -10.32 7.92
N PRO A 127 -31.46 -11.46 7.87
CA PRO A 127 -31.34 -12.27 6.65
C PRO A 127 -32.65 -12.97 6.24
N GLN A 128 -33.72 -12.89 7.02
CA GLN A 128 -35.02 -13.55 6.77
C GLN A 128 -34.89 -15.07 6.58
N GLY A 129 -34.01 -15.70 7.37
CA GLY A 129 -33.70 -17.12 7.27
C GLY A 129 -32.83 -17.52 6.08
N VAL A 130 -32.39 -16.58 5.24
CA VAL A 130 -31.41 -16.87 4.19
C VAL A 130 -30.06 -17.17 4.83
N ARG A 131 -29.49 -18.33 4.50
CA ARG A 131 -28.24 -18.84 5.07
C ARG A 131 -27.09 -18.66 4.09
N ALA A 132 -25.90 -18.34 4.61
CA ALA A 132 -24.66 -18.34 3.84
C ALA A 132 -24.18 -19.77 3.51
N TRP A 133 -24.68 -20.77 4.24
CA TRP A 133 -24.34 -22.17 4.09
C TRP A 133 -25.24 -22.87 3.07
N ARG A 134 -24.63 -23.76 2.27
CA ARG A 134 -25.38 -24.61 1.33
C ARG A 134 -26.37 -25.49 2.07
N GLU A 135 -27.49 -25.82 1.43
CA GLU A 135 -28.47 -26.78 1.93
C GLU A 135 -27.80 -28.09 2.40
N GLY A 136 -28.21 -28.57 3.57
CA GLY A 136 -27.63 -29.74 4.22
C GLY A 136 -26.36 -29.48 5.05
N PHE A 137 -25.82 -28.25 5.06
CA PHE A 137 -24.61 -27.89 5.80
C PHE A 137 -24.88 -26.79 6.85
N GLY A 138 -24.10 -26.80 7.92
CA GLY A 138 -24.15 -25.85 9.03
C GLY A 138 -22.92 -24.94 9.10
N CYS A 139 -22.99 -23.97 10.00
CA CYS A 139 -21.87 -23.17 10.42
C CYS A 139 -20.81 -24.05 11.06
N VAL A 140 -19.64 -24.11 10.44
CA VAL A 140 -18.50 -24.90 10.91
C VAL A 140 -18.10 -24.56 12.36
N TRP A 141 -18.30 -23.31 12.79
CA TRP A 141 -18.01 -22.88 14.16
C TRP A 141 -19.11 -23.29 15.15
N LYS A 142 -20.36 -23.42 14.70
CA LYS A 142 -21.44 -24.00 15.50
C LYS A 142 -21.21 -25.50 15.68
N GLU A 143 -20.84 -26.20 14.60
CA GLU A 143 -20.50 -27.63 14.62
C GLU A 143 -19.27 -27.93 15.51
N ALA A 144 -18.27 -27.04 15.50
CA ALA A 144 -17.12 -27.11 16.39
C ALA A 144 -17.43 -26.72 17.85
N GLY A 145 -18.67 -26.34 18.17
CA GLY A 145 -19.10 -25.98 19.52
C GLY A 145 -18.55 -24.64 20.01
N VAL A 146 -18.19 -23.72 19.11
CA VAL A 146 -17.75 -22.36 19.47
C VAL A 146 -18.91 -21.55 20.01
N TRP A 147 -20.08 -21.71 19.40
CA TRP A 147 -21.32 -21.05 19.78
C TRP A 147 -22.52 -21.99 19.56
N GLY A 148 -23.65 -21.66 20.17
CA GLY A 148 -24.90 -22.41 20.07
C GLY A 148 -26.11 -21.50 20.26
N LEU A 149 -27.28 -22.12 20.44
CA LEU A 149 -28.50 -21.41 20.82
C LEU A 149 -28.80 -21.67 22.29
N ASP A 150 -29.22 -20.64 23.02
CA ASP A 150 -29.74 -20.78 24.37
C ASP A 150 -31.16 -21.40 24.38
N ALA A 151 -31.76 -21.53 25.56
CA ALA A 151 -33.10 -22.09 25.72
C ALA A 151 -34.20 -21.28 25.01
N GLU A 152 -33.96 -19.99 24.77
CA GLU A 152 -34.85 -19.08 24.06
C GLU A 152 -34.56 -18.99 22.55
N GLY A 153 -33.59 -19.77 22.05
CA GLY A 153 -33.20 -19.79 20.65
C GLY A 153 -32.28 -18.65 20.23
N ARG A 154 -31.66 -17.94 21.18
CA ARG A 154 -30.75 -16.82 20.91
C ARG A 154 -29.30 -17.29 20.78
N PRO A 155 -28.49 -16.70 19.89
CA PRO A 155 -27.07 -17.04 19.79
C PRO A 155 -26.30 -16.78 21.09
N GLN A 156 -25.53 -17.78 21.53
CA GLN A 156 -24.69 -17.72 22.73
C GLN A 156 -23.31 -18.34 22.46
N LEU A 157 -22.25 -17.69 22.94
CA LEU A 157 -20.91 -18.27 22.92
C LEU A 157 -20.80 -19.43 23.92
N LEU A 158 -20.22 -20.54 23.47
CA LEU A 158 -19.92 -21.71 24.30
C LEU A 158 -18.42 -21.81 24.61
N GLN A 159 -17.57 -21.34 23.68
CA GLN A 159 -16.12 -21.26 23.84
C GLN A 159 -15.64 -19.85 23.43
N PRO A 160 -15.70 -18.86 24.32
CA PRO A 160 -15.39 -17.46 24.00
C PRO A 160 -13.93 -17.22 23.63
N ASP A 161 -13.01 -18.09 24.05
CA ASP A 161 -11.56 -18.06 23.86
C ASP A 161 -11.07 -19.06 22.79
N TYR A 162 -11.98 -19.65 22.00
CA TYR A 162 -11.66 -20.72 21.04
C TYR A 162 -10.50 -20.42 20.08
N PHE A 163 -10.35 -19.15 19.69
CA PHE A 163 -9.30 -18.71 18.78
C PHE A 163 -8.15 -17.97 19.46
N ASP A 164 -8.16 -17.84 20.78
CA ASP A 164 -7.10 -17.19 21.55
C ASP A 164 -5.89 -18.13 21.73
N GLY A 165 -4.78 -17.60 22.26
CA GLY A 165 -3.60 -18.38 22.64
C GLY A 165 -2.71 -18.82 21.46
N VAL A 166 -3.01 -18.33 20.25
CA VAL A 166 -2.24 -18.60 19.03
C VAL A 166 -1.92 -17.30 18.28
N ASP A 167 -0.79 -17.29 17.59
CA ASP A 167 -0.32 -16.14 16.81
C ASP A 167 -0.40 -16.43 15.31
N PHE A 168 -1.13 -15.59 14.55
CA PHE A 168 -1.31 -15.79 13.12
C PHE A 168 0.02 -15.78 12.35
N GLY A 169 0.91 -14.85 12.66
CA GLY A 169 2.19 -14.71 11.96
C GLY A 169 3.08 -15.93 12.17
N LYS A 170 3.32 -16.26 13.43
CA LYS A 170 4.24 -17.32 13.85
C LYS A 170 3.67 -18.71 13.63
N ASP A 171 2.43 -18.97 14.06
CA ASP A 171 1.90 -20.34 14.14
C ASP A 171 1.22 -20.80 12.83
N PHE A 172 0.84 -19.85 11.95
CA PHE A 172 0.11 -20.17 10.71
C PHE A 172 0.80 -19.63 9.45
N TYR A 173 1.10 -18.33 9.39
CA TYR A 173 1.62 -17.69 8.19
C TYR A 173 3.04 -18.15 7.86
N VAL A 174 3.98 -18.09 8.81
CA VAL A 174 5.39 -18.48 8.56
C VAL A 174 5.49 -19.95 8.10
N PRO A 175 4.81 -20.93 8.72
CA PRO A 175 4.78 -22.31 8.20
C PRO A 175 4.26 -22.44 6.76
N PHE A 176 3.21 -21.67 6.42
CA PHE A 176 2.69 -21.60 5.06
C PHE A 176 3.71 -20.99 4.10
N ALA A 177 4.28 -19.84 4.43
CA ALA A 177 5.24 -19.11 3.61
C ALA A 177 6.54 -19.89 3.39
N LYS A 178 7.02 -20.63 4.40
CA LYS A 178 8.14 -21.58 4.27
C LYS A 178 7.82 -22.69 3.26
N THR A 179 6.61 -23.24 3.32
CA THR A 179 6.19 -24.28 2.37
C THR A 179 6.05 -23.72 0.94
N PHE A 180 5.51 -22.50 0.82
CA PHE A 180 5.46 -21.75 -0.43
C PHE A 180 6.85 -21.57 -1.04
N ALA A 181 7.78 -20.97 -0.29
CA ALA A 181 9.14 -20.70 -0.73
C ALA A 181 9.84 -21.97 -1.21
N ARG A 182 9.82 -23.03 -0.39
CA ARG A 182 10.41 -24.33 -0.74
C ARG A 182 9.85 -24.91 -2.05
N ARG A 183 8.53 -24.89 -2.23
CA ARG A 183 7.89 -25.44 -3.43
C ARG A 183 8.22 -24.61 -4.67
N LEU A 184 8.11 -23.29 -4.58
CA LEU A 184 8.41 -22.37 -5.69
C LEU A 184 9.88 -22.44 -6.10
N GLN A 185 10.80 -22.42 -5.12
CA GLN A 185 12.24 -22.44 -5.37
C GLN A 185 12.75 -23.82 -5.82
N SER A 186 11.98 -24.89 -5.63
CA SER A 186 12.27 -26.18 -6.29
C SER A 186 12.14 -26.09 -7.82
N VAL A 187 11.32 -25.16 -8.33
CA VAL A 187 11.14 -24.91 -9.77
C VAL A 187 12.07 -23.80 -10.26
N VAL A 188 12.16 -22.70 -9.49
CA VAL A 188 12.94 -21.49 -9.80
C VAL A 188 13.85 -21.12 -8.60
N PRO A 189 15.04 -21.73 -8.47
CA PRO A 189 15.87 -21.65 -7.24
C PRO A 189 16.27 -20.25 -6.78
N LYS A 190 16.35 -19.28 -7.70
CA LYS A 190 16.76 -17.89 -7.40
C LYS A 190 15.59 -16.90 -7.33
N ALA A 191 14.35 -17.38 -7.38
CA ALA A 191 13.20 -16.50 -7.27
C ALA A 191 13.18 -15.80 -5.91
N MET A 192 12.98 -14.48 -5.93
CA MET A 192 12.67 -13.74 -4.72
C MET A 192 11.29 -14.14 -4.19
N ILE A 193 11.14 -14.20 -2.87
CA ILE A 193 9.87 -14.48 -2.22
C ILE A 193 9.41 -13.21 -1.53
N PHE A 194 8.38 -12.57 -2.09
CA PHE A 194 7.79 -11.35 -1.54
C PHE A 194 6.86 -11.74 -0.39
N VAL A 195 7.23 -11.34 0.82
CA VAL A 195 6.54 -11.67 2.06
C VAL A 195 5.77 -10.44 2.54
N GLU A 196 4.47 -10.64 2.70
CA GLU A 196 3.54 -9.64 3.23
C GLU A 196 2.78 -10.21 4.42
N MET A 197 2.44 -9.36 5.39
CA MET A 197 1.60 -9.65 6.56
C MET A 197 0.40 -8.70 6.57
N PRO A 198 -0.71 -9.00 7.28
CA PRO A 198 -1.75 -8.01 7.52
C PRO A 198 -1.13 -6.74 8.12
N PRO A 199 -1.71 -5.54 7.92
CA PRO A 199 -1.06 -4.27 8.30
C PRO A 199 -0.71 -4.17 9.79
N VAL A 200 0.50 -4.55 10.19
CA VAL A 200 0.89 -4.63 11.61
C VAL A 200 0.88 -3.28 12.34
N ASP A 201 0.92 -2.16 11.61
CA ASP A 201 1.00 -0.80 12.16
C ASP A 201 -0.27 -0.33 12.88
N PHE A 202 -1.40 -1.02 12.71
CA PHE A 202 -2.72 -0.60 13.20
C PHE A 202 -3.37 -1.61 14.16
N GLY A 203 -2.63 -2.62 14.63
CA GLY A 203 -3.16 -3.65 15.53
C GLY A 203 -2.13 -4.21 16.50
N ASP A 204 -2.55 -5.21 17.28
CA ASP A 204 -1.71 -5.89 18.28
C ASP A 204 -0.82 -7.00 17.67
N MET A 205 -0.91 -7.24 16.36
CA MET A 205 -0.14 -8.26 15.68
C MET A 205 1.30 -7.81 15.47
N GLU A 206 2.26 -8.62 15.91
CA GLU A 206 3.67 -8.37 15.63
C GLU A 206 4.10 -9.00 14.29
N PHE A 207 5.05 -8.34 13.61
CA PHE A 207 5.70 -8.94 12.45
C PHE A 207 6.59 -10.12 12.91
N PRO A 208 6.41 -11.33 12.37
CA PRO A 208 7.11 -12.53 12.85
C PRO A 208 8.59 -12.53 12.46
N GLU A 209 9.41 -13.28 13.20
CA GLU A 209 10.80 -13.54 12.81
C GLU A 209 10.83 -14.55 11.65
N ILE A 210 11.55 -14.23 10.58
CA ILE A 210 11.69 -15.04 9.38
C ILE A 210 13.17 -15.21 9.09
N SER A 211 13.69 -16.43 9.25
CA SER A 211 15.09 -16.70 8.94
C SER A 211 15.30 -16.86 7.43
N SER A 212 16.52 -16.57 6.96
CA SER A 212 16.93 -16.84 5.58
C SER A 212 16.99 -18.33 5.25
N GLU A 213 17.01 -19.21 6.28
CA GLU A 213 16.89 -20.66 6.12
C GLU A 213 15.44 -21.08 5.85
N ASP A 214 14.46 -20.42 6.49
CA ASP A 214 13.05 -20.69 6.30
C ASP A 214 12.54 -20.18 4.95
N ILE A 215 12.96 -18.97 4.57
CA ILE A 215 12.57 -18.32 3.31
C ILE A 215 13.82 -17.72 2.66
N PRO A 216 14.56 -18.49 1.85
CA PRO A 216 15.68 -17.97 1.08
C PRO A 216 15.24 -16.87 0.11
N ASN A 217 16.07 -15.86 -0.11
CA ASN A 217 15.76 -14.71 -0.98
C ASN A 217 14.45 -13.99 -0.64
N ALA A 218 14.09 -13.95 0.65
CA ALA A 218 12.92 -13.20 1.10
C ALA A 218 13.08 -11.70 0.81
N VAL A 219 11.96 -11.05 0.50
CA VAL A 219 11.83 -9.61 0.35
C VAL A 219 10.68 -9.17 1.22
N ASN A 220 10.91 -8.18 2.09
CA ASN A 220 9.84 -7.52 2.82
C ASN A 220 8.97 -6.75 1.81
N ALA A 221 7.71 -7.16 1.66
CA ALA A 221 6.78 -6.67 0.63
C ALA A 221 5.58 -5.91 1.20
N MET A 222 5.64 -5.47 2.47
CA MET A 222 4.56 -4.76 3.14
C MET A 222 4.10 -3.50 2.38
N HIS A 223 2.83 -3.15 2.56
CA HIS A 223 2.22 -1.97 1.94
C HIS A 223 2.36 -0.74 2.82
N TRP A 224 2.27 0.44 2.20
CA TRP A 224 2.19 1.70 2.94
C TRP A 224 1.35 2.74 2.19
N TYR A 225 0.40 3.34 2.90
CA TYR A 225 -0.40 4.47 2.41
C TYR A 225 -0.45 5.58 3.45
N ASP A 226 -0.54 6.84 3.00
CA ASP A 226 -0.94 7.94 3.88
C ASP A 226 -2.43 7.80 4.22
N ALA A 227 -2.72 7.14 5.35
CA ALA A 227 -4.09 6.71 5.63
C ALA A 227 -5.06 7.88 5.82
N ILE A 228 -4.61 9.07 6.24
CA ILE A 228 -5.47 10.27 6.28
C ILE A 228 -5.95 10.64 4.87
N THR A 229 -5.03 10.67 3.91
CA THR A 229 -5.38 10.98 2.51
C THR A 229 -6.23 9.87 1.90
N LEU A 230 -5.91 8.60 2.18
CA LEU A 230 -6.65 7.45 1.65
C LEU A 230 -8.09 7.36 2.17
N VAL A 231 -8.29 7.56 3.48
CA VAL A 231 -9.61 7.46 4.13
C VAL A 231 -10.48 8.67 3.81
N THR A 232 -9.91 9.87 3.86
CA THR A 232 -10.69 11.11 3.66
C THR A 232 -10.79 11.56 2.22
N THR A 233 -10.12 10.86 1.29
CA THR A 233 -9.99 11.24 -0.13
C THR A 233 -9.69 12.73 -0.30
N THR A 234 -8.84 13.26 0.57
CA THR A 234 -8.51 14.69 0.65
C THR A 234 -7.04 14.83 1.00
N TRP A 235 -6.29 15.53 0.17
CA TRP A 235 -4.89 15.85 0.45
C TRP A 235 -4.77 17.14 1.27
N ARG A 236 -3.97 17.10 2.35
CA ARG A 236 -3.67 18.25 3.20
C ARG A 236 -2.16 18.32 3.45
N SER A 237 -1.46 19.20 2.74
CA SER A 237 0.01 19.32 2.81
C SER A 237 0.57 19.78 4.16
N TYR A 238 -0.29 20.07 5.13
CA TYR A 238 0.04 20.55 6.46
C TYR A 238 -0.50 19.66 7.59
N PHE A 239 -1.16 18.53 7.31
CA PHE A 239 -1.78 17.72 8.36
C PHE A 239 -1.77 16.23 8.07
N THR A 240 -1.31 15.43 9.03
CA THR A 240 -1.50 13.98 9.07
C THR A 240 -1.57 13.49 10.53
N VAL A 241 -1.79 12.20 10.75
CA VAL A 241 -1.77 11.54 12.06
C VAL A 241 -0.77 10.40 12.02
N ASP A 242 0.05 10.30 13.06
CA ASP A 242 0.89 9.13 13.29
C ASP A 242 0.02 8.02 13.91
N PHE A 243 -0.31 7.00 13.14
CA PHE A 243 -1.23 5.95 13.57
C PHE A 243 -0.66 5.02 14.64
N THR A 244 0.67 4.90 14.73
CA THR A 244 1.30 4.13 15.81
C THR A 244 1.16 4.83 17.16
N THR A 245 1.15 6.18 17.18
CA THR A 245 1.11 6.96 18.43
C THR A 245 -0.21 7.71 18.67
N GLY A 246 -1.10 7.74 17.68
CA GLY A 246 -2.31 8.56 17.66
C GLY A 246 -2.07 10.08 17.58
N LYS A 247 -0.82 10.53 17.43
CA LYS A 247 -0.48 11.96 17.54
C LYS A 247 -0.65 12.70 16.20
N PRO A 248 -1.33 13.86 16.17
CA PRO A 248 -1.40 14.68 14.98
C PRO A 248 -0.06 15.37 14.69
N ALA A 249 0.26 15.54 13.41
CA ALA A 249 1.42 16.28 12.94
C ALA A 249 0.98 17.46 12.06
N PHE A 250 1.42 18.67 12.42
CA PHE A 250 1.04 19.92 11.75
C PHE A 250 2.22 20.58 11.04
N GLY A 251 1.96 21.09 9.84
CA GLY A 251 2.93 21.70 8.94
C GLY A 251 3.66 20.66 8.07
N ASN A 252 4.02 21.06 6.85
CA ASN A 252 4.61 20.18 5.85
C ASN A 252 5.84 19.40 6.35
N LYS A 253 6.73 20.07 7.09
CA LYS A 253 7.93 19.43 7.66
C LYS A 253 7.60 18.33 8.68
N ALA A 254 6.61 18.56 9.54
CA ALA A 254 6.23 17.58 10.55
C ALA A 254 5.51 16.38 9.91
N LEU A 255 4.60 16.65 8.97
CA LEU A 255 3.93 15.62 8.17
C LEU A 255 4.94 14.71 7.48
N ARG A 256 5.89 15.28 6.74
CA ARG A 256 6.94 14.50 6.06
C ARG A 256 7.75 13.67 7.03
N LYS A 257 8.14 14.25 8.18
CA LYS A 257 8.88 13.52 9.21
C LYS A 257 8.08 12.32 9.76
N THR A 258 6.76 12.43 9.87
CA THR A 258 5.89 11.31 10.27
C THR A 258 5.88 10.22 9.22
N HIS A 259 5.63 10.55 7.94
CA HIS A 259 5.64 9.57 6.85
C HIS A 259 7.00 8.88 6.69
N GLN A 260 8.10 9.62 6.82
CA GLN A 260 9.45 9.04 6.81
C GLN A 260 9.67 8.03 7.93
N LYS A 261 9.18 8.30 9.13
CA LYS A 261 9.28 7.37 10.27
C LYS A 261 8.48 6.11 10.03
N GLN A 262 7.26 6.23 9.49
CA GLN A 262 6.42 5.08 9.17
C GLN A 262 7.09 4.18 8.13
N LEU A 263 7.56 4.77 7.01
CA LEU A 263 8.29 4.02 5.99
C LEU A 263 9.59 3.39 6.53
N ALA A 264 10.33 4.12 7.38
CA ALA A 264 11.53 3.58 8.03
C ALA A 264 11.22 2.39 8.96
N HIS A 265 10.05 2.42 9.61
CA HIS A 265 9.52 1.35 10.45
C HIS A 265 9.14 0.13 9.63
N VAL A 266 8.37 0.30 8.55
CA VAL A 266 8.04 -0.79 7.61
C VAL A 266 9.32 -1.44 7.04
N ALA A 267 10.28 -0.64 6.59
CA ALA A 267 11.56 -1.13 6.11
C ALA A 267 12.41 -1.81 7.21
N SER A 268 12.12 -1.54 8.49
CA SER A 268 12.84 -2.16 9.59
C SER A 268 12.49 -3.63 9.78
N PHE A 269 11.34 -4.11 9.28
CA PHE A 269 11.01 -5.54 9.30
C PHE A 269 12.01 -6.35 8.49
N GLY A 270 12.30 -5.94 7.25
CA GLY A 270 13.37 -6.54 6.44
C GLY A 270 14.72 -6.57 7.18
N ARG A 271 15.12 -5.43 7.75
CA ARG A 271 16.42 -5.26 8.45
C ARG A 271 16.53 -6.08 9.74
N LYS A 272 15.47 -6.16 10.53
CA LYS A 272 15.53 -6.67 11.92
C LYS A 272 14.87 -8.02 12.12
N LYS A 273 13.93 -8.40 11.25
CA LYS A 273 13.06 -9.57 11.39
C LYS A 273 13.19 -10.59 10.24
N MET A 274 13.94 -10.23 9.19
CA MET A 274 14.09 -11.05 7.98
C MET A 274 15.54 -11.22 7.53
N GLY A 275 16.48 -11.31 8.48
CA GLY A 275 17.90 -11.54 8.15
C GLY A 275 18.52 -10.44 7.27
N ASN A 276 18.10 -9.19 7.45
CA ASN A 276 18.51 -8.05 6.61
C ASN A 276 18.05 -8.12 5.14
N ALA A 277 16.86 -8.68 4.91
CA ALA A 277 16.21 -8.71 3.60
C ALA A 277 15.95 -7.28 3.04
N PRO A 278 15.98 -7.11 1.71
CA PRO A 278 15.57 -5.87 1.06
C PRO A 278 14.07 -5.61 1.29
N THR A 279 13.66 -4.35 1.11
CA THR A 279 12.25 -3.95 1.20
C THR A 279 11.78 -3.39 -0.14
N LEU A 280 10.68 -3.95 -0.63
CA LEU A 280 9.82 -3.39 -1.66
C LEU A 280 8.53 -2.96 -0.95
N ILE A 281 8.13 -1.70 -1.05
CA ILE A 281 6.78 -1.32 -0.65
C ILE A 281 5.82 -1.86 -1.71
N GLY A 282 5.15 -2.98 -1.39
CA GLY A 282 4.37 -3.78 -2.35
C GLY A 282 3.17 -3.03 -2.93
N GLU A 283 2.63 -2.08 -2.17
CA GLU A 283 1.63 -1.14 -2.65
C GLU A 283 1.75 0.20 -1.94
N THR A 284 1.58 1.26 -2.72
CA THR A 284 1.46 2.63 -2.22
C THR A 284 0.81 3.50 -3.29
N GLY A 285 0.23 4.64 -2.92
CA GLY A 285 -0.42 5.51 -3.89
C GLY A 285 -1.27 6.59 -3.24
N ILE A 286 -2.16 7.16 -4.05
CA ILE A 286 -3.13 8.16 -3.63
C ILE A 286 -4.47 7.92 -4.33
N PRO A 287 -5.61 8.24 -3.70
CA PRO A 287 -6.87 8.38 -4.41
C PRO A 287 -6.73 9.44 -5.49
N TYR A 288 -7.35 9.22 -6.65
CA TYR A 288 -7.45 10.21 -7.73
C TYR A 288 -8.74 11.01 -7.66
N ASN A 289 -9.77 10.49 -7.01
CA ASN A 289 -11.01 11.21 -6.67
C ASN A 289 -10.83 12.21 -5.51
N LEU A 290 -9.62 12.76 -5.30
CA LEU A 290 -9.37 13.73 -4.24
C LEU A 290 -10.28 14.95 -4.35
N ASN A 291 -10.66 15.48 -3.19
CA ASN A 291 -11.40 16.73 -3.06
C ASN A 291 -12.70 16.70 -3.90
N ASP A 292 -13.53 15.69 -3.64
CA ASP A 292 -14.80 15.45 -4.35
C ASP A 292 -14.61 15.30 -5.87
N ALA A 293 -13.52 14.63 -6.26
CA ALA A 293 -13.17 14.34 -7.65
C ALA A 293 -13.11 15.58 -8.57
N ARG A 294 -12.81 16.77 -8.03
CA ARG A 294 -12.82 18.04 -8.78
C ARG A 294 -11.98 18.02 -10.07
N ALA A 295 -10.87 17.26 -10.06
CA ALA A 295 -10.00 17.10 -11.22
C ALA A 295 -10.71 16.49 -12.44
N TYR A 296 -11.82 15.76 -12.26
CA TYR A 296 -12.56 15.10 -13.34
C TYR A 296 -13.44 16.07 -14.13
N ILE A 297 -13.59 17.29 -13.60
CA ILE A 297 -14.25 18.39 -14.28
C ILE A 297 -13.21 19.35 -14.85
N SER A 298 -12.24 19.75 -14.02
CA SER A 298 -11.28 20.80 -14.38
C SER A 298 -10.10 20.33 -15.23
N GLY A 299 -9.75 19.04 -15.19
CA GLY A 299 -8.47 18.51 -15.69
C GLY A 299 -7.26 18.93 -14.85
N ASP A 300 -7.47 19.64 -13.75
CA ASP A 300 -6.41 20.11 -12.85
C ASP A 300 -6.11 19.07 -11.77
N TYR A 301 -5.02 18.32 -11.97
CA TYR A 301 -4.52 17.30 -11.05
C TYR A 301 -3.51 17.85 -10.03
N SER A 302 -3.43 19.16 -9.78
CA SER A 302 -2.42 19.74 -8.88
C SER A 302 -2.40 19.14 -7.47
N ALA A 303 -3.57 18.83 -6.90
CA ALA A 303 -3.65 18.20 -5.58
C ALA A 303 -3.11 16.76 -5.59
N GLN A 304 -3.42 15.99 -6.63
CA GLN A 304 -2.93 14.63 -6.84
C GLN A 304 -1.41 14.63 -7.09
N ILE A 305 -0.91 15.61 -7.84
CA ILE A 305 0.53 15.80 -8.07
C ILE A 305 1.25 16.08 -6.75
N GLU A 306 0.72 16.97 -5.90
CA GLU A 306 1.33 17.29 -4.60
C GLU A 306 1.29 16.09 -3.63
N ALA A 307 0.15 15.39 -3.56
CA ALA A 307 0.01 14.20 -2.73
C ALA A 307 0.96 13.07 -3.17
N MET A 308 1.05 12.81 -4.48
CA MET A 308 1.95 11.82 -5.04
C MET A 308 3.43 12.20 -4.84
N ASP A 309 3.78 13.49 -5.00
CA ASP A 309 5.13 13.98 -4.69
C ASP A 309 5.48 13.76 -3.22
N ASN A 310 4.56 14.03 -2.30
CA ASN A 310 4.77 13.72 -0.90
C ASN A 310 5.03 12.22 -0.68
N THR A 311 4.18 11.35 -1.23
CA THR A 311 4.35 9.88 -1.13
C THR A 311 5.72 9.44 -1.67
N ILE A 312 6.05 9.75 -2.93
CA ILE A 312 7.26 9.24 -3.56
C ILE A 312 8.53 9.86 -2.98
N SER A 313 8.53 11.16 -2.66
CA SER A 313 9.71 11.78 -2.06
C SER A 313 10.02 11.26 -0.65
N ASN A 314 9.02 10.78 0.10
CA ASN A 314 9.26 10.09 1.37
C ASN A 314 9.83 8.68 1.15
N LEU A 315 9.37 7.94 0.13
CA LEU A 315 9.95 6.64 -0.29
C LEU A 315 11.42 6.79 -0.74
N GLU A 316 11.69 7.76 -1.60
CA GLU A 316 13.04 8.14 -2.06
C GLU A 316 13.96 8.49 -0.87
N SER A 317 13.43 9.16 0.15
CA SER A 317 14.21 9.52 1.34
C SER A 317 14.70 8.32 2.15
N GLN A 318 14.05 7.16 1.99
CA GLN A 318 14.39 5.90 2.65
C GLN A 318 15.07 4.91 1.69
N LEU A 319 15.35 5.30 0.43
CA LEU A 319 15.88 4.42 -0.64
C LEU A 319 15.02 3.18 -0.88
N LEU A 320 13.71 3.28 -0.68
CA LEU A 320 12.79 2.16 -0.84
C LEU A 320 12.38 1.99 -2.30
N SER A 321 12.40 0.74 -2.76
CA SER A 321 11.67 0.35 -3.98
C SER A 321 10.19 0.33 -3.67
N PHE A 322 9.34 0.57 -4.66
CA PHE A 322 7.89 0.57 -4.47
C PHE A 322 7.15 0.23 -5.77
N THR A 323 5.90 -0.17 -5.61
CA THR A 323 4.92 -0.37 -6.67
C THR A 323 3.73 0.55 -6.42
N LEU A 324 3.44 1.42 -7.40
CA LEU A 324 2.28 2.30 -7.30
C LEU A 324 1.00 1.51 -7.57
N TRP A 325 0.05 1.60 -6.65
CA TRP A 325 -1.30 1.12 -6.84
C TRP A 325 -2.15 2.24 -7.44
N ASN A 326 -2.64 2.09 -8.67
CA ASN A 326 -2.37 1.00 -9.61
C ASN A 326 -2.28 1.48 -11.06
N TYR A 327 -2.22 0.56 -12.01
CA TYR A 327 -2.44 0.84 -13.42
C TYR A 327 -3.56 -0.07 -13.91
N THR A 328 -4.75 0.51 -14.03
CA THR A 328 -5.96 -0.17 -14.51
C THR A 328 -6.40 0.52 -15.80
N ALA A 329 -6.28 -0.17 -16.92
CA ALA A 329 -6.49 0.41 -18.25
C ALA A 329 -7.97 0.74 -18.53
N ASP A 330 -8.88 0.06 -17.85
CA ASP A 330 -10.33 0.19 -17.89
C ASP A 330 -10.90 0.96 -16.68
N ASN A 331 -10.05 1.67 -15.93
CA ASN A 331 -10.49 2.53 -14.84
C ASN A 331 -11.53 3.56 -15.36
N SER A 332 -12.54 3.90 -14.56
CA SER A 332 -13.48 5.00 -14.86
C SER A 332 -13.49 6.05 -13.75
N HIS A 333 -13.95 7.27 -14.07
CA HIS A 333 -14.18 8.32 -13.06
C HIS A 333 -15.32 7.97 -12.11
N GLY A 334 -16.30 7.19 -12.57
CA GLY A 334 -17.48 6.84 -11.78
C GLY A 334 -17.27 5.63 -10.85
N PHE A 335 -16.57 4.60 -11.33
CA PHE A 335 -16.46 3.31 -10.66
C PHE A 335 -15.01 2.90 -10.31
N GLY A 336 -14.04 3.80 -10.51
CA GLY A 336 -12.64 3.50 -10.24
C GLY A 336 -12.15 2.31 -11.07
N ASP A 337 -11.52 1.35 -10.42
CA ASP A 337 -10.96 0.12 -10.97
C ASP A 337 -11.99 -0.97 -11.38
N LEU A 338 -13.29 -0.67 -11.28
CA LEU A 338 -14.39 -1.60 -11.54
C LEU A 338 -14.48 -2.81 -10.59
N TRP A 339 -13.68 -2.84 -9.53
CA TRP A 339 -13.67 -3.94 -8.57
C TRP A 339 -14.29 -3.53 -7.25
N ASN A 340 -13.74 -2.49 -6.61
CA ASN A 340 -14.15 -2.06 -5.26
C ASN A 340 -14.41 -0.55 -5.18
N LEU A 341 -14.72 0.08 -6.32
CA LEU A 341 -14.78 1.54 -6.46
C LEU A 341 -13.46 2.22 -6.08
N GLU A 342 -12.34 1.49 -6.16
CA GLU A 342 -11.05 2.06 -5.85
C GLU A 342 -10.59 2.93 -6.99
N ASP A 343 -10.33 4.20 -6.70
CA ASP A 343 -9.90 5.14 -7.70
C ASP A 343 -8.43 5.50 -7.51
N LEU A 344 -7.55 4.51 -7.62
CA LEU A 344 -6.12 4.61 -7.35
C LEU A 344 -5.25 4.57 -8.62
N SER A 345 -5.84 4.25 -9.78
CA SER A 345 -5.08 4.09 -11.04
C SER A 345 -4.33 5.36 -11.46
N ILE A 346 -3.10 5.25 -11.96
CA ILE A 346 -2.39 6.41 -12.54
C ILE A 346 -2.94 6.81 -13.92
N SER A 347 -3.91 6.06 -14.46
CA SER A 347 -4.45 6.22 -15.81
C SER A 347 -5.97 6.06 -15.85
N SER A 348 -6.64 6.78 -16.75
CA SER A 348 -8.08 6.59 -17.01
C SER A 348 -8.43 7.02 -18.45
N PRO A 349 -9.17 6.21 -19.23
CA PRO A 349 -9.79 6.64 -20.48
C PRO A 349 -10.68 7.87 -20.35
N ASP A 350 -11.38 8.03 -19.23
CA ASP A 350 -12.20 9.23 -18.98
C ASP A 350 -11.33 10.49 -18.81
N SER A 351 -10.15 10.34 -18.19
CA SER A 351 -9.17 11.43 -18.09
C SER A 351 -8.58 11.78 -19.45
N GLU A 352 -8.35 10.79 -20.30
CA GLU A 352 -7.93 11.00 -21.69
C GLU A 352 -8.98 11.79 -22.47
N ALA A 353 -10.25 11.35 -22.44
CA ALA A 353 -11.34 12.03 -23.10
C ALA A 353 -11.50 13.48 -22.62
N LEU A 354 -11.35 13.71 -21.31
CA LEU A 354 -11.35 15.04 -20.72
C LEU A 354 -10.19 15.89 -21.24
N ALA A 355 -8.96 15.37 -21.23
CA ALA A 355 -7.77 16.07 -21.69
C ALA A 355 -7.86 16.45 -23.17
N VAL A 356 -8.34 15.54 -24.01
CA VAL A 356 -8.59 15.78 -25.44
C VAL A 356 -9.63 16.87 -25.63
N ARG A 357 -10.74 16.82 -24.89
CA ARG A 357 -11.79 17.86 -24.94
C ARG A 357 -11.26 19.24 -24.53
N LEU A 358 -10.51 19.31 -23.43
CA LEU A 358 -9.91 20.57 -22.95
C LEU A 358 -8.85 21.13 -23.91
N ALA A 359 -8.21 20.27 -24.72
CA ALA A 359 -7.27 20.66 -25.76
C ALA A 359 -7.93 21.03 -27.11
N GLY A 360 -9.26 21.12 -27.18
CA GLY A 360 -10.01 21.46 -28.40
C GLY A 360 -10.44 20.27 -29.26
N GLY A 361 -10.26 19.02 -28.79
CA GLY A 361 -10.91 17.84 -29.35
C GLY A 361 -10.29 17.24 -30.62
N HIS A 362 -9.11 17.69 -31.04
CA HIS A 362 -8.56 17.35 -32.37
C HIS A 362 -7.30 16.47 -32.34
N THR A 363 -6.62 16.38 -31.20
CA THR A 363 -5.36 15.64 -31.10
C THR A 363 -5.27 14.90 -29.77
N ARG A 364 -5.12 13.58 -29.86
CA ARG A 364 -4.74 12.73 -28.73
C ARG A 364 -3.23 12.77 -28.55
N ARG A 365 -2.79 12.99 -27.32
CA ARG A 365 -1.39 12.88 -26.88
C ARG A 365 -1.23 11.60 -26.08
N ARG A 366 -0.04 11.00 -26.14
CA ARG A 366 0.30 9.74 -25.45
C ARG A 366 -0.05 9.76 -23.95
N ASP A 367 0.19 10.90 -23.32
CA ASP A 367 0.07 11.08 -21.88
C ASP A 367 -1.30 11.62 -21.43
N ASP A 368 -2.28 11.74 -22.35
CA ASP A 368 -3.60 12.30 -22.01
C ASP A 368 -4.37 11.44 -21.00
N ALA A 369 -4.16 10.13 -20.98
CA ALA A 369 -4.76 9.23 -20.00
C ALA A 369 -4.14 9.36 -18.59
N ALA A 370 -2.93 9.94 -18.49
CA ALA A 370 -2.18 9.98 -17.24
C ALA A 370 -2.79 10.97 -16.25
N ARG A 371 -3.01 10.50 -15.02
CA ARG A 371 -3.57 11.28 -13.93
C ARG A 371 -2.42 11.79 -13.06
N GLY A 372 -2.13 13.09 -13.12
CA GLY A 372 -1.06 13.69 -12.32
C GLY A 372 0.36 13.24 -12.72
N LEU A 373 0.65 13.10 -14.02
CA LEU A 373 1.91 12.58 -14.58
C LEU A 373 3.18 13.11 -13.90
N LYS A 374 3.26 14.41 -13.61
CA LYS A 374 4.43 15.04 -12.96
C LYS A 374 4.71 14.52 -11.55
N GLY A 375 3.70 13.99 -10.86
CA GLY A 375 3.86 13.41 -9.53
C GLY A 375 4.66 12.11 -9.57
N PHE A 376 4.35 11.21 -10.51
CA PHE A 376 4.93 9.86 -10.57
C PHE A 376 6.03 9.67 -11.62
N ALA A 377 6.04 10.41 -12.74
CA ALA A 377 7.12 10.34 -13.73
C ALA A 377 8.30 11.20 -13.28
N ARG A 378 9.16 10.61 -12.44
CA ARG A 378 10.29 11.30 -11.79
C ARG A 378 11.63 10.80 -12.30
N THR A 379 12.63 11.67 -12.28
CA THR A 379 14.02 11.28 -12.56
C THR A 379 14.51 10.35 -11.46
N HIS A 380 15.04 9.17 -11.82
CA HIS A 380 15.54 8.20 -10.85
C HIS A 380 16.59 7.27 -11.47
N ALA A 381 17.49 6.75 -10.63
CA ALA A 381 18.41 5.69 -11.02
C ALA A 381 17.66 4.36 -11.08
N ARG A 382 17.66 3.73 -12.26
CA ARG A 382 17.05 2.41 -12.48
C ARG A 382 18.05 1.25 -12.32
N LYS A 383 19.34 1.54 -12.41
CA LYS A 383 20.46 0.63 -12.13
C LYS A 383 21.62 1.44 -11.55
N ILE A 384 22.23 0.96 -10.49
CA ILE A 384 23.34 1.63 -9.81
C ILE A 384 24.49 0.64 -9.74
N ALA A 385 25.66 1.02 -10.26
CA ALA A 385 26.89 0.24 -10.20
C ALA A 385 27.57 0.39 -8.83
N GLY A 386 26.84 0.08 -7.76
CA GLY A 386 27.31 0.25 -6.38
C GLY A 386 26.17 0.34 -5.36
N VAL A 387 26.50 0.72 -4.13
CA VAL A 387 25.56 0.84 -3.00
C VAL A 387 25.04 2.26 -2.91
N PRO A 388 23.72 2.51 -3.08
CA PRO A 388 23.15 3.84 -2.99
C PRO A 388 23.24 4.41 -1.57
N LEU A 389 23.65 5.66 -1.48
CA LEU A 389 23.58 6.48 -0.27
C LEU A 389 22.42 7.49 -0.33
N LYS A 390 22.08 7.93 -1.55
CA LYS A 390 21.00 8.89 -1.82
C LYS A 390 20.51 8.73 -3.24
N SER A 391 19.19 8.75 -3.45
CA SER A 391 18.56 8.85 -4.77
C SER A 391 17.24 9.60 -4.60
N GLN A 392 17.26 10.91 -4.81
CA GLN A 392 16.14 11.79 -4.47
C GLN A 392 15.86 12.80 -5.57
N PHE A 393 14.58 12.94 -5.94
CA PHE A 393 14.10 13.97 -6.86
C PHE A 393 13.29 15.02 -6.10
N THR A 394 13.63 16.30 -6.28
CA THR A 394 12.91 17.43 -5.70
C THR A 394 12.06 18.08 -6.77
N MET A 395 10.75 17.83 -6.75
CA MET A 395 9.82 18.29 -7.79
C MET A 395 9.77 19.82 -7.91
N ALA A 396 9.88 20.54 -6.79
CA ALA A 396 9.84 22.02 -6.77
C ALA A 396 10.96 22.67 -7.60
N THR A 397 12.12 22.01 -7.73
CA THR A 397 13.28 22.50 -8.50
C THR A 397 13.60 21.63 -9.73
N ALA A 398 12.87 20.53 -9.91
CA ALA A 398 13.19 19.43 -10.83
C ALA A 398 14.65 18.92 -10.72
N GLU A 399 15.24 18.97 -9.53
CA GLU A 399 16.60 18.49 -9.29
C GLU A 399 16.58 17.04 -8.78
N TYR A 400 17.35 16.17 -9.44
CA TYR A 400 17.65 14.82 -8.96
C TYR A 400 19.10 14.76 -8.46
N THR A 401 19.31 14.17 -7.30
CA THR A 401 20.65 13.85 -6.77
C THR A 401 20.77 12.36 -6.49
N LEU A 402 21.79 11.74 -7.09
CA LEU A 402 22.26 10.39 -6.80
C LEU A 402 23.63 10.46 -6.11
N GLU A 403 23.79 9.74 -5.00
CA GLU A 403 25.08 9.47 -4.36
C GLU A 403 25.19 7.97 -4.08
N PHE A 404 26.34 7.36 -4.37
CA PHE A 404 26.57 5.93 -4.14
C PHE A 404 28.06 5.63 -3.92
N LEU A 405 28.33 4.45 -3.35
CA LEU A 405 29.67 3.89 -3.20
C LEU A 405 29.90 2.78 -4.23
N SER A 406 31.06 2.77 -4.89
CA SER A 406 31.47 1.62 -5.69
C SER A 406 31.81 0.43 -4.77
N VAL A 407 31.40 -0.78 -5.17
CA VAL A 407 31.76 -2.03 -4.51
C VAL A 407 32.47 -2.87 -5.56
N ASP A 408 33.71 -3.24 -5.29
CA ASP A 408 34.66 -3.88 -6.21
C ASP A 408 34.88 -3.04 -7.49
N THR A 409 36.07 -2.45 -7.61
CA THR A 409 36.45 -1.39 -8.57
C THR A 409 36.37 -1.74 -10.07
N GLU A 410 35.80 -2.90 -10.42
CA GLU A 410 35.76 -3.46 -11.77
C GLU A 410 34.34 -3.65 -12.33
N SER A 411 33.34 -2.88 -11.88
CA SER A 411 32.03 -2.95 -12.53
C SER A 411 32.07 -2.27 -13.91
N ALA A 412 32.10 -3.09 -14.97
CA ALA A 412 32.05 -2.65 -16.36
C ALA A 412 30.69 -2.05 -16.79
N ALA A 413 29.64 -2.21 -15.97
CA ALA A 413 28.30 -1.75 -16.31
C ALA A 413 28.03 -0.32 -15.79
N PRO A 414 27.54 0.62 -16.63
CA PRO A 414 27.26 1.97 -16.18
C PRO A 414 26.01 2.03 -15.30
N THR A 415 25.99 2.99 -14.37
CA THR A 415 24.77 3.43 -13.69
C THR A 415 23.80 4.01 -14.73
N GLU A 416 22.52 3.65 -14.67
CA GLU A 416 21.48 4.14 -15.58
C GLU A 416 20.49 5.03 -14.82
N ILE A 417 20.31 6.27 -15.27
CA ILE A 417 19.37 7.24 -14.71
C ILE A 417 18.30 7.55 -15.75
N TYR A 418 17.05 7.27 -15.42
CA TYR A 418 15.88 7.64 -16.21
C TYR A 418 15.57 9.13 -16.03
N VAL A 419 15.40 9.86 -17.13
CA VAL A 419 15.14 11.31 -17.15
C VAL A 419 13.88 11.59 -18.00
N PRO A 420 12.70 11.77 -17.39
CA PRO A 420 11.46 12.01 -18.13
C PRO A 420 11.34 13.47 -18.62
N TYR A 421 10.97 13.69 -19.88
CA TYR A 421 10.89 15.04 -20.46
C TYR A 421 9.83 15.92 -19.81
N VAL A 422 8.77 15.33 -19.22
CA VAL A 422 7.71 16.07 -18.53
C VAL A 422 8.24 16.95 -17.37
N GLN A 423 9.38 16.59 -16.78
CA GLN A 423 10.04 17.36 -15.72
C GLN A 423 10.95 18.47 -16.26
N TYR A 424 11.35 18.40 -17.54
CA TYR A 424 12.37 19.25 -18.15
C TYR A 424 11.93 19.81 -19.51
N PRO A 425 10.83 20.59 -19.59
CA PRO A 425 10.36 21.15 -20.86
C PRO A 425 11.40 22.06 -21.56
N GLY A 426 12.29 22.71 -20.79
CA GLY A 426 13.42 23.49 -21.30
C GLY A 426 14.73 22.69 -21.46
N GLY A 427 14.68 21.37 -21.35
CA GLY A 427 15.83 20.48 -21.29
C GLY A 427 16.55 20.49 -19.92
N TYR A 428 17.52 19.60 -19.79
CA TYR A 428 18.26 19.38 -18.55
C TYR A 428 19.78 19.43 -18.78
N ARG A 429 20.52 19.43 -17.67
CA ARG A 429 21.98 19.25 -17.61
C ARG A 429 22.31 18.15 -16.60
N VAL A 430 23.41 17.45 -16.85
CA VAL A 430 23.96 16.44 -15.94
C VAL A 430 25.32 16.93 -15.47
N THR A 431 25.56 16.85 -14.16
CA THR A 431 26.87 17.11 -13.55
C THR A 431 27.25 15.93 -12.67
N SER A 432 28.46 15.41 -12.81
CA SER A 432 29.00 14.35 -11.97
C SER A 432 30.24 14.83 -11.20
N SER A 433 30.53 14.21 -10.05
CA SER A 433 31.76 14.47 -9.28
C SER A 433 33.02 13.98 -9.98
N ASP A 434 32.86 12.94 -10.80
CA ASP A 434 33.90 12.18 -11.46
C ASP A 434 33.31 11.50 -12.70
N GLY A 435 34.10 10.64 -13.37
CA GLY A 435 33.63 9.81 -14.46
C GLY A 435 33.12 10.58 -15.68
N HIS A 436 32.29 9.92 -16.49
CA HIS A 436 31.68 10.51 -17.68
C HIS A 436 30.23 10.06 -17.87
N CYS A 437 29.41 10.94 -18.44
CA CYS A 437 28.01 10.68 -18.74
C CYS A 437 27.79 10.62 -20.25
N THR A 438 27.01 9.65 -20.71
CA THR A 438 26.44 9.61 -22.07
C THR A 438 24.92 9.61 -21.99
N ILE A 439 24.25 10.09 -23.03
CA ILE A 439 22.79 10.21 -23.07
C ILE A 439 22.27 9.33 -24.20
N GLN A 440 21.45 8.35 -23.84
CA GLN A 440 20.67 7.57 -24.79
C GLN A 440 19.27 8.18 -24.88
N LYS A 441 18.92 8.68 -26.06
CA LYS A 441 17.62 9.32 -26.31
C LYS A 441 16.53 8.30 -26.60
N HIS A 442 15.35 8.55 -26.04
CA HIS A 442 14.10 7.89 -26.41
C HIS A 442 13.05 8.95 -26.75
N GLU A 443 11.86 8.52 -27.18
CA GLU A 443 10.82 9.42 -27.68
C GLU A 443 10.41 10.49 -26.65
N ASN A 444 10.33 10.15 -25.36
CA ASN A 444 9.76 11.02 -24.32
C ASN A 444 10.57 11.03 -23.00
N TYR A 445 11.73 10.39 -23.02
CA TYR A 445 12.63 10.31 -21.90
C TYR A 445 14.04 10.04 -22.41
N ASP A 446 15.03 10.28 -21.57
CA ASP A 446 16.41 9.89 -21.81
C ASP A 446 16.86 8.89 -20.76
N ILE A 447 17.84 8.05 -21.11
CA ILE A 447 18.64 7.29 -20.16
C ILE A 447 20.03 7.89 -20.12
N VAL A 448 20.39 8.49 -19.00
CA VAL A 448 21.77 8.93 -18.72
C VAL A 448 22.56 7.72 -18.24
N LYS A 449 23.59 7.35 -18.97
CA LYS A 449 24.55 6.30 -18.59
C LYS A 449 25.77 6.95 -17.98
N TYR A 450 26.00 6.67 -16.70
CA TYR A 450 27.12 7.19 -15.93
C TYR A 450 28.16 6.09 -15.68
N ALA A 451 29.35 6.28 -16.24
CA ALA A 451 30.52 5.47 -15.96
C ALA A 451 31.42 6.25 -14.99
N HIS A 452 31.51 5.77 -13.75
CA HIS A 452 32.28 6.42 -12.69
C HIS A 452 33.79 6.22 -12.87
N ASP A 453 34.60 7.06 -12.24
CA ASP A 453 36.06 6.87 -12.19
C ASP A 453 36.37 5.71 -11.24
N THR A 454 37.08 4.68 -11.72
CA THR A 454 37.45 3.51 -10.92
C THR A 454 38.44 3.83 -9.79
N LYS A 455 39.08 5.00 -9.82
CA LYS A 455 39.94 5.51 -8.74
C LYS A 455 39.17 6.22 -7.63
N ALA A 456 37.91 6.55 -7.85
CA ALA A 456 37.04 7.16 -6.85
C ALA A 456 36.17 6.09 -6.17
N HIS A 457 35.88 6.30 -4.89
CA HIS A 457 35.03 5.39 -4.10
C HIS A 457 33.64 5.94 -3.82
N LYS A 458 33.49 7.27 -3.84
CA LYS A 458 32.21 7.96 -3.61
C LYS A 458 31.88 8.78 -4.83
N HIS A 459 30.70 8.55 -5.38
CA HIS A 459 30.26 9.17 -6.62
C HIS A 459 28.98 9.96 -6.38
N ARG A 460 28.85 11.05 -7.13
CA ARG A 460 27.67 11.92 -7.11
C ARG A 460 27.29 12.32 -8.52
N VAL A 461 26.01 12.20 -8.85
CA VAL A 461 25.44 12.67 -10.12
C VAL A 461 24.21 13.53 -9.83
N ILE A 462 24.11 14.67 -10.50
CA ILE A 462 22.97 15.58 -10.40
C ILE A 462 22.37 15.77 -11.78
N VAL A 463 21.06 15.64 -11.88
CA VAL A 463 20.29 16.05 -13.06
C VAL A 463 19.43 17.25 -12.67
N SER A 464 19.58 18.35 -13.40
CA SER A 464 18.88 19.62 -13.08
C SER A 464 18.39 20.30 -14.35
N PRO A 465 17.34 21.13 -14.29
CA PRO A 465 16.84 21.83 -15.46
C PRO A 465 17.86 22.86 -15.96
N ARG A 466 17.92 23.09 -17.29
CA ARG A 466 18.80 24.13 -17.87
C ARG A 466 18.44 25.53 -17.37
N THR A 467 17.14 25.78 -17.28
CA THR A 467 16.57 27.00 -16.72
C THR A 467 15.91 26.64 -15.38
N PRO A 468 16.26 27.31 -14.27
CA PRO A 468 15.63 27.06 -12.97
C PRO A 468 14.11 27.11 -13.05
N ILE A 469 13.45 26.10 -12.47
CA ILE A 469 11.99 26.04 -12.35
C ILE A 469 11.62 26.66 -11.01
N GLY A 470 10.85 27.75 -11.04
CA GLY A 470 10.41 28.48 -9.85
C GLY A 470 10.95 29.93 -9.81
N GLY A 471 10.03 30.89 -9.71
CA GLY A 471 10.37 32.28 -9.37
C GLY A 471 10.81 32.41 -7.92
N ASP A 472 11.56 33.46 -7.61
CA ASP A 472 12.06 33.79 -6.26
C ASP A 472 10.99 33.49 -5.17
N PRO A 473 11.25 32.56 -4.23
CA PRO A 473 10.29 32.19 -3.18
C PRO A 473 9.82 33.37 -2.32
N ARG A 474 10.53 34.51 -2.34
CA ARG A 474 10.08 35.77 -1.72
C ARG A 474 8.80 36.33 -2.34
N ARG A 475 8.54 36.08 -3.63
CA ARG A 475 7.33 36.57 -4.33
C ARG A 475 6.10 35.68 -4.09
N ALA A 476 6.28 34.37 -3.90
CA ALA A 476 5.19 33.42 -3.67
C ALA A 476 4.49 33.63 -2.31
N ASN A 477 5.23 34.09 -1.30
CA ASN A 477 4.70 34.36 0.04
C ASN A 477 4.16 35.79 0.22
N ALA A 478 4.23 36.64 -0.81
CA ALA A 478 3.73 38.02 -0.73
C ALA A 478 2.25 38.12 -0.30
N PRO A 479 1.32 37.25 -0.74
CA PRO A 479 -0.07 37.29 -0.27
C PRO A 479 -0.20 36.92 1.22
N LEU A 480 0.61 35.96 1.69
CA LEU A 480 0.61 35.53 3.09
C LEU A 480 1.18 36.63 4.01
N TYR A 481 2.26 37.29 3.58
CA TYR A 481 2.83 38.43 4.31
C TYR A 481 1.89 39.65 4.30
N LEU A 482 1.16 39.90 3.19
CA LEU A 482 0.12 40.93 3.17
C LEU A 482 -1.03 40.59 4.13
N ALA A 483 -1.49 39.34 4.16
CA ALA A 483 -2.56 38.91 5.05
C ALA A 483 -2.16 39.00 6.54
N LEU A 484 -0.91 38.62 6.87
CA LEU A 484 -0.34 38.77 8.21
C LEU A 484 -0.16 40.24 8.61
N ALA A 485 0.27 41.10 7.68
CA ALA A 485 0.37 42.55 7.92
C ALA A 485 -1.00 43.20 8.12
N LEU A 486 -2.00 42.81 7.31
CA LEU A 486 -3.38 43.29 7.44
C LEU A 486 -4.01 42.85 8.77
N THR A 487 -3.80 41.61 9.21
CA THR A 487 -4.29 41.14 10.51
C THR A 487 -3.56 41.81 11.68
N ALA A 488 -2.25 42.03 11.58
CA ALA A 488 -1.48 42.76 12.59
C ALA A 488 -1.90 44.23 12.74
N VAL A 489 -2.48 44.85 11.69
CA VAL A 489 -3.00 46.23 11.74
C VAL A 489 -4.49 46.29 12.10
N ALA A 490 -5.30 45.36 11.58
CA ALA A 490 -6.75 45.35 11.81
C ALA A 490 -7.12 44.96 13.24
N VAL A 491 -6.40 44.03 13.88
CA VAL A 491 -6.70 43.57 15.24
C VAL A 491 -6.50 44.67 16.30
N PRO A 492 -5.40 45.46 16.28
CA PRO A 492 -5.24 46.64 17.14
C PRO A 492 -6.29 47.74 16.88
N LEU A 493 -6.63 48.01 15.61
CA LEU A 493 -7.62 49.03 15.26
C LEU A 493 -9.04 48.65 15.71
N LEU A 494 -9.43 47.38 15.59
CA LEU A 494 -10.71 46.86 16.10
C LEU A 494 -10.78 46.86 17.63
N THR A 495 -9.65 46.64 18.31
CA THR A 495 -9.58 46.72 19.78
C THR A 495 -9.56 48.15 20.30
N LEU A 496 -9.01 49.11 19.55
CA LEU A 496 -9.10 50.54 19.84
C LEU A 496 -10.50 51.12 19.56
N TYR A 497 -11.18 50.66 18.51
CA TYR A 497 -12.54 51.11 18.18
C TYR A 497 -13.58 50.63 19.19
N LYS A 498 -13.42 49.42 19.76
CA LYS A 498 -14.30 48.88 20.82
C LYS A 498 -14.07 49.51 22.21
N ARG A 499 -13.06 50.36 22.38
CA ARG A 499 -12.74 51.06 23.65
C ARG A 499 -13.19 52.53 23.65
N ARG A 500 -13.96 52.97 22.65
CA ARG A 500 -14.61 54.29 22.61
C ARG A 500 -16.11 54.18 22.88
#